data_AF-G4P0D3-F1
#
_entry.id   AF-G4P0D3-F1
#
_cell.length_a   1.000
_cell.length_b   1.000
_cell.length_c   1.000
_cell.angle_alpha   90.00
_cell.angle_beta   90.00
_cell.angle_gamma   90.00
#
_symmetry.space_group_name_H-M   'P 1'
#
loop_
_entity.id
_entity.type
_entity.pdbx_description
1 polymer ?
#
loop_
_entity_poly.entity_id
_entity_poly.type
_entity_poly.pdbx_seq_one_letter_code
_entity_poly.pdbx_strand_id
1 'polypeptide(L)'
;MNIFDVMKIPAYENANLIAGKAGGEREVQHVNMMDAPDIADFLHKNELLVTTAYHLKDHPHQLSELIRQMAKRGCAGLGIKTKRYLEDIPKEIIELADSYAFPIIELPEHIRLGDIVNATLSHILDMRSNELQQAIYAHKKFTNHIMSGKGLQSLLKKVSDLLQLPVLLLDQHAKMLSASHQISFETEKLKGTLNTVSGPFFTCFSTFSDRKTYSVLPIYNHEKNCGYLLIPDMVQAGDKGLILTIEQAANVISFELLKENALKQFGRRARNEFFSNFIERSFSSDDEIKNRAKEFKLRWDQKYMCIAGKLDRNDESISFTENQLASDGVFEFLEGELSAFPFPPHLFIKGNVGIILIEATDSWSEMHASVISFLEQFQTQVRAQFKRTVSFGISNICQKLIDVPDAFTEASDALQSGHLSRSTEFIQVYHAKDVPELLRLLPVEDLKKFYNSTLQSLAEKQQEDQSLLHTLSVYLETHCQISETAKRLYVHRNTVIYRLEKCEELLGKSLKDPETTMRLRLALRMQRLIS
;
A
#
# COMPACT_ATOMS: atom_id res chain seq x y z
N MET A 1 -3.00 -26.55 30.00
CA MET A 1 -2.37 -27.85 30.35
C MET A 1 -3.23 -28.98 29.82
N ASN A 2 -2.65 -30.14 29.51
CA ASN A 2 -3.39 -31.33 29.06
C ASN A 2 -3.49 -32.40 30.17
N ILE A 3 -4.12 -33.54 29.88
CA ILE A 3 -4.26 -34.65 30.83
C ILE A 3 -2.90 -35.21 31.25
N PHE A 4 -1.92 -35.32 30.34
CA PHE A 4 -0.57 -35.75 30.72
C PHE A 4 0.13 -34.77 31.69
N ASP A 5 -0.15 -33.48 31.59
CA ASP A 5 0.37 -32.48 32.54
C ASP A 5 -0.31 -32.60 33.90
N VAL A 6 -1.62 -32.88 33.95
CA VAL A 6 -2.35 -33.14 35.20
C VAL A 6 -1.70 -34.29 35.97
N MET A 7 -1.34 -35.36 35.28
CA MET A 7 -0.71 -36.54 35.90
C MET A 7 0.67 -36.24 36.50
N LYS A 8 1.31 -35.11 36.17
CA LYS A 8 2.59 -34.68 36.76
C LYS A 8 2.39 -33.87 38.06
N ILE A 9 1.16 -33.47 38.39
CA ILE A 9 0.87 -32.73 39.62
C ILE A 9 1.09 -33.69 40.80
N PRO A 10 1.77 -33.28 41.89
CA PRO A 10 2.05 -34.17 43.03
C PRO A 10 0.82 -34.85 43.63
N ALA A 11 -0.37 -34.22 43.57
CA ALA A 11 -1.62 -34.82 44.02
C ALA A 11 -2.10 -36.03 43.19
N TYR A 12 -1.49 -36.29 42.04
CA TYR A 12 -1.74 -37.45 41.16
C TYR A 12 -0.60 -38.46 41.23
N GLU A 13 0.30 -38.35 42.20
CA GLU A 13 1.34 -39.37 42.42
C GLU A 13 0.67 -40.73 42.71
N ASN A 14 1.04 -41.75 41.92
CA ASN A 14 0.40 -43.08 41.87
C ASN A 14 -1.01 -43.13 41.23
N ALA A 15 -1.45 -42.08 40.54
CA ALA A 15 -2.61 -42.15 39.67
C ALA A 15 -2.27 -42.90 38.38
N ASN A 16 -3.23 -43.64 37.82
CA ASN A 16 -3.04 -44.38 36.57
C ASN A 16 -4.03 -43.91 35.50
N LEU A 17 -3.55 -43.68 34.28
CA LEU A 17 -4.42 -43.49 33.12
C LEU A 17 -4.83 -44.86 32.59
N ILE A 18 -6.04 -45.28 32.93
CA ILE A 18 -6.53 -46.66 32.74
C ILE A 18 -7.32 -46.85 31.43
N ALA A 19 -7.84 -45.77 30.85
CA ALA A 19 -8.54 -45.80 29.56
C ALA A 19 -8.39 -44.46 28.82
N GLY A 20 -8.65 -44.47 27.52
CA GLY A 20 -8.71 -43.26 26.67
C GLY A 20 -7.35 -42.62 26.42
N LYS A 21 -6.26 -43.39 26.39
CA LYS A 21 -4.88 -42.88 26.29
C LYS A 21 -4.65 -42.00 25.05
N ALA A 22 -5.34 -42.29 23.95
CA ALA A 22 -5.31 -41.47 22.73
C ALA A 22 -5.82 -40.02 22.96
N GLY A 23 -6.58 -39.77 24.02
CA GLY A 23 -7.06 -38.46 24.43
C GLY A 23 -6.19 -37.74 25.45
N GLY A 24 -4.97 -38.20 25.73
CA GLY A 24 -4.13 -37.59 26.77
C GLY A 24 -3.72 -36.13 26.51
N GLU A 25 -3.84 -35.66 25.26
CA GLU A 25 -3.62 -34.25 24.90
C GLU A 25 -4.86 -33.36 25.05
N ARG A 26 -6.00 -33.90 25.50
CA ARG A 26 -7.19 -33.09 25.79
C ARG A 26 -6.87 -32.01 26.80
N GLU A 27 -7.26 -30.79 26.49
CA GLU A 27 -6.98 -29.61 27.32
C GLU A 27 -7.84 -29.64 28.57
N VAL A 28 -7.22 -29.42 29.73
CA VAL A 28 -7.90 -29.22 31.02
C VAL A 28 -7.86 -27.74 31.36
N GLN A 29 -9.04 -27.11 31.41
CA GLN A 29 -9.21 -25.71 31.79
C GLN A 29 -9.94 -25.54 33.12
N HIS A 30 -10.73 -26.53 33.51
CA HIS A 30 -11.51 -26.52 34.75
C HIS A 30 -11.43 -27.91 35.39
N VAL A 31 -11.60 -27.97 36.70
CA VAL A 31 -11.72 -29.20 37.48
C VAL A 31 -12.94 -29.07 38.36
N ASN A 32 -13.72 -30.14 38.47
CA ASN A 32 -14.96 -30.14 39.24
C ASN A 32 -15.14 -31.49 39.94
N MET A 33 -15.94 -31.52 41.01
CA MET A 33 -16.22 -32.72 41.77
C MET A 33 -17.70 -33.08 41.62
N MET A 34 -17.98 -34.36 41.37
CA MET A 34 -19.34 -34.87 41.32
C MET A 34 -19.92 -35.00 42.74
N ASP A 35 -21.00 -34.27 43.00
CA ASP A 35 -21.81 -34.30 44.23
C ASP A 35 -23.24 -34.82 44.01
N ALA A 36 -23.71 -34.88 42.76
CA ALA A 36 -25.02 -35.39 42.37
C ALA A 36 -24.99 -36.13 41.00
N PRO A 37 -25.91 -37.07 40.76
CA PRO A 37 -25.97 -37.87 39.51
C PRO A 37 -26.37 -37.06 38.26
N ASP A 38 -27.02 -35.91 38.41
CA ASP A 38 -27.45 -35.01 37.33
C ASP A 38 -26.37 -33.99 36.91
N ILE A 39 -25.14 -34.12 37.43
CA ILE A 39 -24.05 -33.16 37.15
C ILE A 39 -23.72 -33.01 35.66
N ALA A 40 -24.01 -34.04 34.86
CA ALA A 40 -23.72 -34.04 33.43
C ALA A 40 -24.33 -32.84 32.70
N ASP A 41 -25.45 -32.29 33.20
CA ASP A 41 -26.08 -31.10 32.62
C ASP A 41 -25.35 -29.79 32.87
N PHE A 42 -24.47 -29.77 33.86
CA PHE A 42 -23.71 -28.59 34.30
C PHE A 42 -22.25 -28.61 33.86
N LEU A 43 -21.79 -29.69 33.22
CA LEU A 43 -20.40 -29.80 32.75
C LEU A 43 -20.13 -28.94 31.52
N HIS A 44 -18.95 -28.30 31.52
CA HIS A 44 -18.44 -27.49 30.44
C HIS A 44 -17.35 -28.22 29.62
N LYS A 45 -17.05 -27.67 28.44
CA LYS A 45 -15.93 -28.11 27.60
C LYS A 45 -14.61 -27.98 28.38
N ASN A 46 -13.67 -28.91 28.17
CA ASN A 46 -12.34 -28.93 28.79
C ASN A 46 -12.34 -29.08 30.32
N GLU A 47 -13.42 -29.64 30.90
CA GLU A 47 -13.54 -29.89 32.33
C GLU A 47 -13.07 -31.30 32.72
N LEU A 48 -12.28 -31.41 33.77
CA LEU A 48 -11.90 -32.68 34.41
C LEU A 48 -12.83 -32.93 35.60
N LEU A 49 -13.71 -33.91 35.49
CA LEU A 49 -14.58 -34.29 36.60
C LEU A 49 -13.86 -35.29 37.50
N VAL A 50 -13.94 -35.12 38.82
CA VAL A 50 -13.46 -36.11 39.79
C VAL A 50 -14.60 -36.65 40.65
N THR A 51 -14.60 -37.95 40.92
CA THR A 51 -15.69 -38.61 41.65
C THR A 51 -15.20 -39.81 42.47
N THR A 52 -15.92 -40.12 43.55
CA THR A 52 -15.79 -41.40 44.27
C THR A 52 -16.65 -42.50 43.65
N ALA A 53 -17.42 -42.18 42.61
CA ALA A 53 -18.46 -43.01 42.03
C ALA A 53 -19.52 -43.50 43.04
N TYR A 54 -19.65 -42.86 44.21
CA TYR A 54 -20.60 -43.26 45.24
C TYR A 54 -22.05 -43.28 44.72
N HIS A 55 -22.44 -42.25 43.97
CA HIS A 55 -23.77 -42.14 43.36
C HIS A 55 -24.04 -43.17 42.25
N LEU A 56 -22.99 -43.86 41.77
CA LEU A 56 -23.05 -44.82 40.68
C LEU A 56 -22.97 -46.28 41.18
N LYS A 57 -22.80 -46.50 42.49
CA LYS A 57 -22.60 -47.82 43.09
C LYS A 57 -23.73 -48.80 42.79
N ASP A 58 -24.98 -48.33 42.88
CA ASP A 58 -26.17 -49.17 42.69
C ASP A 58 -26.61 -49.24 41.21
N HIS A 59 -26.02 -48.40 40.34
CA HIS A 59 -26.42 -48.26 38.93
C HIS A 59 -25.21 -48.14 38.00
N PRO A 60 -24.41 -49.21 37.79
CA PRO A 60 -23.17 -49.15 37.02
C PRO A 60 -23.34 -48.69 35.56
N HIS A 61 -24.52 -48.92 34.97
CA HIS A 61 -24.87 -48.47 33.62
C HIS A 61 -24.84 -46.93 33.49
N GLN A 62 -25.09 -46.18 34.57
CA GLN A 62 -25.06 -44.71 34.56
C GLN A 62 -23.65 -44.15 34.33
N LEU A 63 -22.60 -44.89 34.69
CA LEU A 63 -21.22 -44.48 34.38
C LEU A 63 -20.98 -44.43 32.88
N SER A 64 -21.52 -45.38 32.13
CA SER A 64 -21.40 -45.42 30.68
C SER A 64 -22.12 -44.23 30.01
N GLU A 65 -23.27 -43.84 30.55
CA GLU A 65 -24.03 -42.68 30.05
C GLU A 65 -23.32 -41.36 30.38
N LEU A 66 -22.79 -41.23 31.60
CA LEU A 66 -21.98 -40.09 32.01
C LEU A 66 -20.79 -39.88 31.07
N ILE A 67 -20.04 -40.93 30.75
CA ILE A 67 -18.90 -40.85 29.82
C ILE A 67 -19.35 -40.40 28.42
N ARG A 68 -20.46 -40.93 27.90
CA ARG A 68 -21.01 -40.50 26.59
C ARG A 68 -21.36 -39.02 26.60
N GLN A 69 -22.03 -38.55 27.66
CA GLN A 69 -22.44 -37.15 27.79
C GLN A 69 -21.24 -36.22 27.94
N MET A 70 -20.25 -36.59 28.77
CA MET A 70 -19.00 -35.87 28.93
C MET A 70 -18.19 -35.78 27.64
N ALA A 71 -18.04 -36.89 26.93
CA ALA A 71 -17.33 -36.94 25.66
C ALA A 71 -18.02 -36.04 24.60
N LYS A 72 -19.36 -36.10 24.51
CA LYS A 72 -20.18 -35.28 23.60
C LYS A 72 -20.07 -33.78 23.92
N ARG A 73 -20.00 -33.41 25.20
CA ARG A 73 -19.81 -32.02 25.66
C ARG A 73 -18.36 -31.52 25.54
N GLY A 74 -17.43 -32.41 25.20
CA GLY A 74 -16.02 -32.06 25.05
C GLY A 74 -15.30 -31.87 26.38
N CYS A 75 -15.74 -32.54 27.46
CA CYS A 75 -15.01 -32.56 28.73
C CYS A 75 -13.62 -33.19 28.56
N ALA A 76 -12.69 -32.84 29.43
CA ALA A 76 -11.29 -33.25 29.30
C ALA A 76 -11.05 -34.70 29.71
N GLY A 77 -11.71 -35.17 30.77
CA GLY A 77 -11.56 -36.53 31.29
C GLY A 77 -12.35 -36.77 32.57
N LEU A 78 -12.25 -37.98 33.12
CA LEU A 78 -12.90 -38.39 34.36
C LEU A 78 -11.88 -39.04 35.32
N GLY A 79 -11.71 -38.45 36.50
CA GLY A 79 -10.95 -39.02 37.60
C GLY A 79 -11.85 -39.81 38.54
N ILE A 80 -11.59 -41.11 38.73
CA ILE A 80 -12.39 -41.98 39.59
C ILE A 80 -11.51 -42.56 40.69
N LYS A 81 -11.97 -42.44 41.94
CA LYS A 81 -11.40 -43.23 43.04
C LYS A 81 -11.99 -44.63 43.04
N THR A 82 -11.17 -45.61 42.65
CA THR A 82 -11.48 -47.03 42.73
C THR A 82 -11.32 -47.55 44.17
N LYS A 83 -11.77 -48.77 44.42
CA LYS A 83 -11.69 -49.56 45.66
C LYS A 83 -12.42 -49.05 46.90
N ARG A 84 -13.14 -47.92 46.81
CA ARG A 84 -14.03 -47.47 47.90
C ARG A 84 -15.48 -47.93 47.71
N TYR A 85 -15.98 -47.87 46.47
CA TYR A 85 -17.35 -48.26 46.11
C TYR A 85 -17.44 -49.03 44.79
N LEU A 86 -16.44 -48.91 43.91
CA LEU A 86 -16.21 -49.74 42.73
C LEU A 86 -14.88 -50.48 42.94
N GLU A 87 -14.85 -51.81 42.96
CA GLU A 87 -13.59 -52.56 43.12
C GLU A 87 -12.68 -52.35 41.91
N ASP A 88 -13.16 -52.68 40.72
CA ASP A 88 -12.49 -52.45 39.43
C ASP A 88 -13.43 -51.79 38.43
N ILE A 89 -12.87 -51.06 37.45
CA ILE A 89 -13.65 -50.47 36.37
C ILE A 89 -13.95 -51.54 35.31
N PRO A 90 -15.23 -51.79 34.97
CA PRO A 90 -15.60 -52.83 34.01
C PRO A 90 -14.93 -52.63 32.64
N LYS A 91 -14.56 -53.74 31.98
CA LYS A 91 -13.94 -53.70 30.64
C LYS A 91 -14.78 -52.93 29.61
N GLU A 92 -16.10 -53.04 29.70
CA GLU A 92 -17.05 -52.32 28.84
C GLU A 92 -16.88 -50.79 28.92
N ILE A 93 -16.53 -50.27 30.11
CA ILE A 93 -16.28 -48.84 30.33
C ILE A 93 -14.93 -48.42 29.75
N ILE A 94 -13.91 -49.28 29.86
CA ILE A 94 -12.59 -49.04 29.28
C ILE A 94 -12.70 -48.99 27.75
N GLU A 95 -13.36 -49.98 27.14
CA GLU A 95 -13.59 -50.04 25.70
C GLU A 95 -14.40 -48.84 25.20
N LEU A 96 -15.43 -48.42 25.96
CA LEU A 96 -16.20 -47.23 25.66
C LEU A 96 -15.33 -45.97 25.68
N ALA A 97 -14.55 -45.77 26.75
CA ALA A 97 -13.65 -44.63 26.89
C ALA A 97 -12.59 -44.60 25.79
N ASP A 98 -12.00 -45.74 25.43
CA ASP A 98 -11.05 -45.85 24.32
C ASP A 98 -11.71 -45.49 22.97
N SER A 99 -12.95 -45.92 22.72
CA SER A 99 -13.68 -45.58 21.49
C SER A 99 -13.91 -44.08 21.30
N TYR A 100 -14.05 -43.34 22.40
CA TYR A 100 -14.18 -41.88 22.40
C TYR A 100 -12.83 -41.16 22.57
N ALA A 101 -11.73 -41.89 22.72
CA ALA A 101 -10.46 -41.35 23.19
C ALA A 101 -10.66 -40.43 24.41
N PHE A 102 -11.46 -40.88 25.38
CA PHE A 102 -11.86 -40.12 26.56
C PHE A 102 -11.07 -40.60 27.79
N PRO A 103 -10.14 -39.80 28.33
CA PRO A 103 -9.27 -40.20 29.43
C PRO A 103 -10.03 -40.55 30.72
N ILE A 104 -9.77 -41.74 31.25
CA ILE A 104 -10.18 -42.12 32.62
C ILE A 104 -8.93 -42.28 33.47
N ILE A 105 -8.86 -41.51 34.55
CA ILE A 105 -7.77 -41.52 35.52
C ILE A 105 -8.24 -42.23 36.78
N GLU A 106 -7.56 -43.31 37.16
CA GLU A 106 -7.67 -43.90 38.47
C GLU A 106 -6.94 -43.01 39.49
N LEU A 107 -7.67 -42.43 40.44
CA LEU A 107 -7.16 -41.47 41.41
C LEU A 107 -6.57 -42.17 42.65
N PRO A 108 -5.54 -41.59 43.30
CA PRO A 108 -4.91 -42.20 44.48
C PRO A 108 -5.89 -42.36 45.65
N GLU A 109 -5.85 -43.52 46.31
CA GLU A 109 -6.78 -43.84 47.40
C GLU A 109 -6.61 -42.91 48.61
N HIS A 110 -5.36 -42.52 48.92
CA HIS A 110 -4.98 -41.84 50.17
C HIS A 110 -5.23 -40.31 50.17
N ILE A 111 -5.45 -39.67 49.02
CA ILE A 111 -5.58 -38.20 48.90
C ILE A 111 -7.06 -37.80 48.80
N ARG A 112 -7.57 -36.80 49.53
CA ARG A 112 -9.01 -36.47 49.45
C ARG A 112 -9.35 -35.86 48.09
N LEU A 113 -10.58 -36.07 47.59
CA LEU A 113 -10.99 -35.48 46.30
C LEU A 113 -10.87 -33.95 46.32
N GLY A 114 -11.23 -33.30 47.43
CA GLY A 114 -11.05 -31.85 47.58
C GLY A 114 -9.59 -31.40 47.44
N ASP A 115 -8.63 -32.21 47.91
CA ASP A 115 -7.20 -31.91 47.77
C ASP A 115 -6.75 -32.05 46.30
N ILE A 116 -7.27 -33.05 45.58
CA ILE A 116 -7.04 -33.23 44.13
C ILE A 116 -7.62 -32.04 43.34
N VAL A 117 -8.87 -31.66 43.63
CA VAL A 117 -9.51 -30.50 42.99
C VAL A 117 -8.71 -29.23 43.25
N ASN A 118 -8.35 -28.96 44.51
CA ASN A 118 -7.58 -27.77 44.87
C ASN A 118 -6.20 -27.76 44.22
N ALA A 119 -5.47 -28.88 44.23
CA ALA A 119 -4.15 -28.97 43.61
C ALA A 119 -4.22 -28.73 42.09
N THR A 120 -5.20 -29.33 41.41
CA THR A 120 -5.42 -29.11 39.98
C THR A 120 -5.81 -27.67 39.67
N LEU A 121 -6.74 -27.09 40.45
CA LEU A 121 -7.16 -25.71 40.29
C LEU A 121 -6.02 -24.72 40.52
N SER A 122 -5.24 -24.89 41.60
CA SER A 122 -4.05 -24.09 41.88
C SER A 122 -3.05 -24.16 40.74
N HIS A 123 -2.78 -25.34 40.21
CA HIS A 123 -1.86 -25.48 39.08
C HIS A 123 -2.35 -24.77 37.81
N ILE A 124 -3.66 -24.86 37.50
CA ILE A 124 -4.27 -24.12 36.39
C ILE A 124 -4.11 -22.60 36.59
N LEU A 125 -4.39 -22.11 37.80
CA LEU A 125 -4.29 -20.69 38.14
C LEU A 125 -2.84 -20.19 38.08
N ASP A 126 -1.88 -20.95 38.59
CA ASP A 126 -0.46 -20.61 38.57
C ASP A 126 0.07 -20.52 37.13
N MET A 127 -0.29 -21.49 36.28
CA MET A 127 0.06 -21.46 34.86
C MET A 127 -0.48 -20.21 34.17
N ARG A 128 -1.77 -19.88 34.36
CA ARG A 128 -2.37 -18.67 33.77
C ARG A 128 -1.76 -17.38 34.32
N SER A 129 -1.46 -17.35 35.62
CA SER A 129 -0.81 -16.21 36.26
C SER A 129 0.59 -15.98 35.68
N ASN A 130 1.37 -17.04 35.48
CA ASN A 130 2.69 -16.97 34.88
C ASN A 130 2.62 -16.50 33.42
N GLU A 131 1.70 -17.05 32.61
CA GLU A 131 1.45 -16.59 31.22
C GLU A 131 1.16 -15.08 31.17
N LEU A 132 0.27 -14.59 32.04
CA LEU A 132 -0.07 -13.16 32.14
C LEU A 132 1.11 -12.30 32.62
N GLN A 133 1.85 -12.75 33.63
CA GLN A 133 3.02 -12.04 34.15
C GLN A 133 4.11 -11.92 33.09
N GLN A 134 4.36 -12.98 32.31
CA GLN A 134 5.29 -12.95 31.19
C GLN A 134 4.87 -11.94 30.13
N ALA A 135 3.58 -11.94 29.74
CA ALA A 135 3.06 -10.97 28.78
C ALA A 135 3.22 -9.52 29.27
N ILE A 136 2.88 -9.24 30.54
CA ILE A 136 3.06 -7.89 31.13
C ILE A 136 4.54 -7.49 31.18
N TYR A 137 5.42 -8.43 31.55
CA TYR A 137 6.86 -8.18 31.58
C TYR A 137 7.41 -7.87 30.18
N ALA A 138 7.01 -8.65 29.17
CA ALA A 138 7.37 -8.44 27.79
C ALA A 138 6.89 -7.06 27.30
N HIS A 139 5.62 -6.73 27.54
CA HIS A 139 5.05 -5.41 27.20
C HIS A 139 5.87 -4.27 27.82
N LYS A 140 6.15 -4.31 29.13
CA LYS A 140 6.98 -3.29 29.80
C LYS A 140 8.38 -3.19 29.19
N LYS A 141 9.03 -4.32 28.90
CA LYS A 141 10.38 -4.38 28.32
C LYS A 141 10.42 -3.77 26.92
N PHE A 142 9.40 -4.01 26.10
CA PHE A 142 9.27 -3.46 24.76
C PHE A 142 8.89 -1.98 24.79
N THR A 143 7.93 -1.56 25.62
CA THR A 143 7.53 -0.14 25.76
C THR A 143 8.71 0.73 26.23
N ASN A 144 9.48 0.28 27.23
CA ASN A 144 10.68 0.98 27.67
C ASN A 144 11.73 1.12 26.56
N HIS A 145 11.76 0.17 25.62
CA HIS A 145 12.67 0.24 24.48
C HIS A 145 12.29 1.37 23.52
N ILE A 146 11.01 1.51 23.19
CA ILE A 146 10.49 2.61 22.40
C ILE A 146 10.80 3.96 23.06
N MET A 147 10.51 4.08 24.35
CA MET A 147 10.76 5.30 25.12
C MET A 147 12.26 5.69 25.14
N SER A 148 13.16 4.72 25.00
CA SER A 148 14.60 4.98 24.90
C SER A 148 15.09 5.43 23.51
N GLY A 149 14.22 5.51 22.50
CA GLY A 149 14.55 6.02 21.17
C GLY A 149 15.48 5.13 20.34
N LYS A 150 15.61 3.84 20.68
CA LYS A 150 16.56 2.90 20.05
C LYS A 150 16.08 2.32 18.71
N GLY A 151 14.88 2.67 18.27
CA GLY A 151 14.31 2.33 16.97
C GLY A 151 13.87 0.87 16.80
N LEU A 152 13.27 0.60 15.64
CA LEU A 152 12.58 -0.65 15.33
C LEU A 152 13.50 -1.87 15.23
N GLN A 153 14.70 -1.71 14.67
CA GLN A 153 15.65 -2.82 14.49
C GLN A 153 16.10 -3.41 15.84
N SER A 154 16.40 -2.55 16.82
CA SER A 154 16.77 -3.02 18.15
C SER A 154 15.58 -3.61 18.91
N LEU A 155 14.34 -3.20 18.61
CA LEU A 155 13.14 -3.80 19.17
C LEU A 155 12.99 -5.24 18.68
N LEU A 156 13.07 -5.46 17.36
CA LEU A 156 12.95 -6.78 16.77
C LEU A 156 14.03 -7.74 17.26
N LYS A 157 15.27 -7.25 17.48
CA LYS A 157 16.32 -8.06 18.09
C LYS A 157 15.93 -8.53 19.50
N LYS A 158 15.40 -7.64 20.35
CA LYS A 158 14.92 -8.01 21.70
C LYS A 158 13.73 -8.96 21.67
N VAL A 159 12.82 -8.81 20.72
CA VAL A 159 11.70 -9.75 20.53
C VAL A 159 12.28 -11.11 20.17
N SER A 160 13.19 -11.18 19.21
CA SER A 160 13.89 -12.41 18.83
C SER A 160 14.65 -13.06 19.99
N ASP A 161 15.38 -12.28 20.80
CA ASP A 161 16.09 -12.76 21.98
C ASP A 161 15.13 -13.35 23.04
N LEU A 162 13.92 -12.81 23.16
CA LEU A 162 12.93 -13.30 24.11
C LEU A 162 12.24 -14.57 23.58
N LEU A 163 11.88 -14.59 22.29
CA LEU A 163 11.24 -15.74 21.65
C LEU A 163 12.22 -16.88 21.34
N GLN A 164 13.53 -16.61 21.34
CA GLN A 164 14.57 -17.52 20.86
C GLN A 164 14.35 -17.96 19.40
N LEU A 165 13.64 -17.14 18.63
CA LEU A 165 13.28 -17.37 17.23
C LEU A 165 13.59 -16.13 16.40
N PRO A 166 13.99 -16.28 15.12
CA PRO A 166 14.14 -15.14 14.21
C PRO A 166 12.79 -14.49 13.94
N VAL A 167 12.79 -13.16 13.86
CA VAL A 167 11.61 -12.34 13.58
C VAL A 167 11.90 -11.37 12.45
N LEU A 168 10.93 -11.25 11.54
CA LEU A 168 10.94 -10.39 10.36
C LEU A 168 9.71 -9.46 10.42
N LEU A 169 9.88 -8.21 10.04
CA LEU A 169 8.79 -7.25 9.93
C LEU A 169 8.62 -6.84 8.47
N LEU A 170 7.41 -7.03 7.96
CA LEU A 170 7.03 -6.73 6.59
C LEU A 170 6.00 -5.60 6.55
N ASP A 171 6.01 -4.82 5.48
CA ASP A 171 4.92 -3.88 5.18
C ASP A 171 3.70 -4.59 4.56
N GLN A 172 2.67 -3.79 4.24
CA GLN A 172 1.43 -4.23 3.60
C GLN A 172 1.61 -4.79 2.18
N HIS A 173 2.78 -4.63 1.58
CA HIS A 173 3.12 -5.13 0.25
C HIS A 173 4.09 -6.32 0.33
N ALA A 174 4.29 -6.87 1.53
CA ALA A 174 5.25 -7.93 1.84
C ALA A 174 6.71 -7.54 1.56
N LYS A 175 7.05 -6.24 1.60
CA LYS A 175 8.44 -5.77 1.56
C LYS A 175 9.01 -5.78 2.97
N MET A 176 10.25 -6.23 3.12
CA MET A 176 10.90 -6.26 4.42
C MET A 176 11.22 -4.84 4.90
N LEU A 177 10.65 -4.46 6.04
CA LEU A 177 10.96 -3.20 6.73
C LEU A 177 12.17 -3.35 7.64
N SER A 178 12.23 -4.44 8.39
CA SER A 178 13.32 -4.73 9.32
C SER A 178 13.36 -6.21 9.70
N ALA A 179 14.49 -6.65 10.24
CA ALA A 179 14.73 -8.02 10.64
C ALA A 179 15.57 -8.06 11.92
N SER A 180 15.31 -9.05 12.76
CA SER A 180 16.10 -9.33 13.97
C SER A 180 17.55 -9.73 13.66
N HIS A 181 17.79 -10.41 12.54
CA HIS A 181 19.08 -10.91 12.07
C HIS A 181 19.20 -10.70 10.55
N GLN A 182 20.43 -10.69 10.02
CA GLN A 182 20.64 -10.72 8.57
C GLN A 182 20.20 -12.07 8.01
N ILE A 183 19.02 -12.11 7.42
CA ILE A 183 18.45 -13.31 6.82
C ILE A 183 18.22 -13.01 5.33
N SER A 184 18.80 -13.84 4.47
CA SER A 184 18.44 -13.88 3.05
C SER A 184 17.03 -14.49 2.94
N PHE A 185 16.02 -13.63 2.81
CA PHE A 185 14.63 -14.05 2.75
C PHE A 185 13.92 -13.47 1.52
N GLU A 186 13.41 -14.35 0.65
CA GLU A 186 12.68 -13.96 -0.56
C GLU A 186 11.20 -13.71 -0.22
N THR A 187 10.88 -12.48 0.17
CA THR A 187 9.52 -12.12 0.61
C THR A 187 8.47 -12.19 -0.52
N GLU A 188 8.88 -12.09 -1.79
CA GLU A 188 7.96 -12.13 -2.94
C GLU A 188 7.12 -13.41 -3.00
N LYS A 189 7.70 -14.55 -2.61
CA LYS A 189 7.03 -15.85 -2.59
C LYS A 189 5.83 -15.89 -1.63
N LEU A 190 5.83 -15.05 -0.60
CA LEU A 190 4.78 -15.01 0.43
C LEU A 190 3.67 -14.00 0.15
N LYS A 191 3.83 -13.10 -0.84
CA LYS A 191 2.91 -11.99 -1.08
C LYS A 191 1.47 -12.47 -1.31
N GLY A 192 1.28 -13.55 -2.09
CA GLY A 192 -0.04 -14.13 -2.35
C GLY A 192 -0.71 -14.69 -1.09
N THR A 193 0.05 -15.39 -0.24
CA THR A 193 -0.48 -15.98 0.99
C THR A 193 -0.77 -14.93 2.06
N LEU A 194 0.12 -13.95 2.25
CA LEU A 194 -0.05 -12.89 3.25
C LEU A 194 -1.32 -12.06 2.99
N ASN A 195 -1.66 -11.81 1.73
CA ASN A 195 -2.89 -11.10 1.36
C ASN A 195 -4.18 -11.87 1.74
N THR A 196 -4.10 -13.18 2.00
CA THR A 196 -5.26 -13.97 2.45
C THR A 196 -5.39 -13.99 3.98
N VAL A 197 -4.32 -13.66 4.71
CA VAL A 197 -4.34 -13.60 6.17
C VAL A 197 -5.17 -12.38 6.58
N SER A 198 -6.32 -12.63 7.20
CA SER A 198 -7.27 -11.62 7.63
C SER A 198 -7.55 -11.75 9.13
N GLY A 199 -7.74 -10.61 9.80
CA GLY A 199 -8.08 -10.53 11.22
C GLY A 199 -6.85 -10.42 12.13
N PRO A 200 -7.05 -10.07 13.42
CA PRO A 200 -5.98 -9.85 14.39
C PRO A 200 -5.36 -11.14 14.94
N PHE A 201 -5.61 -12.27 14.28
CA PHE A 201 -5.27 -13.58 14.83
C PHE A 201 -3.94 -14.08 14.31
N PHE A 202 -3.19 -14.69 15.21
CA PHE A 202 -1.99 -15.43 14.91
C PHE A 202 -2.29 -16.61 13.99
N THR A 203 -1.60 -16.69 12.84
CA THR A 203 -1.84 -17.70 11.81
C THR A 203 -0.56 -18.43 11.45
N CYS A 204 -0.63 -19.75 11.30
CA CYS A 204 0.49 -20.58 10.85
C CYS A 204 0.17 -21.22 9.50
N PHE A 205 1.13 -21.23 8.57
CA PHE A 205 1.01 -21.93 7.30
C PHE A 205 2.37 -22.49 6.86
N SER A 206 2.36 -23.44 5.94
CA SER A 206 3.58 -23.92 5.28
C SER A 206 3.54 -23.58 3.80
N THR A 207 4.71 -23.43 3.18
CA THR A 207 4.78 -23.25 1.73
C THR A 207 5.36 -24.48 1.04
N PHE A 208 4.81 -24.83 -0.11
CA PHE A 208 5.32 -25.94 -0.92
C PHE A 208 6.67 -25.65 -1.57
N SER A 209 6.97 -24.37 -1.83
CA SER A 209 8.15 -23.95 -2.60
C SER A 209 9.44 -24.14 -1.82
N ASP A 210 9.43 -23.88 -0.51
CA ASP A 210 10.59 -24.03 0.37
C ASP A 210 10.43 -25.11 1.45
N ARG A 211 9.24 -25.72 1.56
CA ARG A 211 8.87 -26.70 2.60
C ARG A 211 9.12 -26.19 4.03
N LYS A 212 8.99 -24.90 4.25
CA LYS A 212 9.11 -24.27 5.57
C LYS A 212 7.76 -23.89 6.12
N THR A 213 7.70 -23.80 7.45
CA THR A 213 6.55 -23.32 8.20
C THR A 213 6.78 -21.89 8.63
N TYR A 214 5.72 -21.11 8.60
CA TYR A 214 5.70 -19.70 8.92
C TYR A 214 4.57 -19.41 9.88
N SER A 215 4.89 -18.65 10.91
CA SER A 215 3.96 -18.05 11.83
C SER A 215 3.85 -16.55 11.55
N VAL A 216 2.64 -16.05 11.36
CA VAL A 216 2.35 -14.67 10.96
C VAL A 216 1.35 -14.04 11.90
N LEU A 217 1.67 -12.82 12.32
CA LEU A 217 0.74 -11.95 13.04
C LEU A 217 0.57 -10.62 12.28
N PRO A 218 -0.65 -10.29 11.82
CA PRO A 218 -0.94 -8.99 11.24
C PRO A 218 -0.77 -7.86 12.26
N ILE A 219 -0.08 -6.80 11.87
CA ILE A 219 0.12 -5.58 12.67
C ILE A 219 -0.67 -4.45 12.02
N TYR A 220 -1.72 -4.01 12.69
CA TYR A 220 -2.57 -2.92 12.20
C TYR A 220 -2.03 -1.57 12.67
N ASN A 221 -1.78 -0.67 11.71
CA ASN A 221 -1.33 0.69 12.01
C ASN A 221 -2.55 1.64 12.10
N HIS A 222 -3.35 1.72 11.02
CA HIS A 222 -4.62 2.44 10.93
C HIS A 222 -5.55 1.73 9.94
N GLU A 223 -6.88 1.95 10.04
CA GLU A 223 -8.07 1.27 9.49
C GLU A 223 -7.97 0.37 8.22
N LYS A 224 -6.92 0.42 7.39
CA LYS A 224 -6.70 -0.47 6.24
C LYS A 224 -5.25 -0.91 5.98
N ASN A 225 -4.25 -0.35 6.65
CA ASN A 225 -2.84 -0.69 6.42
C ASN A 225 -2.34 -1.67 7.48
N CYS A 226 -2.18 -2.93 7.09
CA CYS A 226 -1.62 -3.98 7.92
C CYS A 226 -0.19 -4.34 7.46
N GLY A 227 0.78 -4.26 8.35
CA GLY A 227 2.07 -4.94 8.18
C GLY A 227 2.00 -6.36 8.73
N TYR A 228 3.10 -7.11 8.62
CA TYR A 228 3.15 -8.48 9.12
C TYR A 228 4.39 -8.71 9.97
N LEU A 229 4.20 -9.30 11.15
CA LEU A 229 5.27 -9.92 11.90
C LEU A 229 5.38 -11.38 11.48
N LEU A 230 6.49 -11.74 10.86
CA LEU A 230 6.74 -13.08 10.33
C LEU A 230 7.83 -13.77 11.17
N ILE A 231 7.52 -14.97 11.63
CA ILE A 231 8.42 -15.89 12.32
C ILE A 231 8.58 -17.10 11.40
N PRO A 232 9.77 -17.40 10.86
CA PRO A 232 10.00 -18.51 9.93
C PRO A 232 10.16 -19.84 10.68
N ASP A 233 9.23 -20.12 11.59
CA ASP A 233 9.09 -21.38 12.31
C ASP A 233 7.64 -21.56 12.75
N MET A 234 7.28 -22.76 13.20
CA MET A 234 5.98 -23.06 13.78
C MET A 234 5.94 -22.70 15.25
N VAL A 235 5.22 -21.63 15.59
CA VAL A 235 4.81 -21.39 16.97
C VAL A 235 3.60 -22.30 17.27
N GLN A 236 3.76 -23.17 18.27
CA GLN A 236 2.72 -24.12 18.63
C GLN A 236 1.54 -23.42 19.33
N ALA A 237 0.32 -23.76 18.91
CA ALA A 237 -0.91 -23.20 19.50
C ALA A 237 -1.08 -23.50 21.00
N GLY A 238 -0.36 -24.49 21.53
CA GLY A 238 -0.37 -24.85 22.95
C GLY A 238 0.40 -23.87 23.85
N ASP A 239 1.33 -23.08 23.30
CA ASP A 239 2.16 -22.14 24.06
C ASP A 239 1.49 -20.76 24.15
N LYS A 240 0.48 -20.66 25.02
CA LYS A 240 -0.30 -19.43 25.22
C LYS A 240 0.57 -18.27 25.72
N GLY A 241 1.58 -18.55 26.55
CA GLY A 241 2.50 -17.52 27.07
C GLY A 241 3.33 -16.88 25.95
N LEU A 242 3.85 -17.71 25.04
CA LEU A 242 4.60 -17.23 23.87
C LEU A 242 3.70 -16.44 22.91
N ILE A 243 2.49 -16.94 22.62
CA ILE A 243 1.52 -16.25 21.76
C ILE A 243 1.17 -14.87 22.35
N LEU A 244 0.81 -14.80 23.63
CA LEU A 244 0.54 -13.53 24.32
C LEU A 244 1.73 -12.59 24.25
N THR A 245 2.96 -13.11 24.37
CA THR A 245 4.17 -12.30 24.27
C THR A 245 4.38 -11.73 22.86
N ILE A 246 4.11 -12.53 21.83
CA ILE A 246 4.16 -12.09 20.42
C ILE A 246 3.10 -11.01 20.17
N GLU A 247 1.89 -11.17 20.70
CA GLU A 247 0.82 -10.16 20.62
C GLU A 247 1.24 -8.84 21.29
N GLN A 248 1.87 -8.91 22.48
CA GLN A 248 2.40 -7.72 23.14
C GLN A 248 3.53 -7.06 22.34
N ALA A 249 4.40 -7.84 21.70
CA ALA A 249 5.43 -7.31 20.81
C ALA A 249 4.80 -6.59 19.61
N ALA A 250 3.81 -7.20 18.96
CA ALA A 250 3.10 -6.62 17.82
C ALA A 250 2.41 -5.30 18.16
N ASN A 251 1.75 -5.22 19.33
CA ASN A 251 1.14 -3.98 19.80
C ASN A 251 2.17 -2.86 19.99
N VAL A 252 3.34 -3.18 20.55
CA VAL A 252 4.39 -2.18 20.74
C VAL A 252 5.01 -1.79 19.40
N ILE A 253 5.21 -2.74 18.48
CA ILE A 253 5.68 -2.47 17.12
C ILE A 253 4.71 -1.56 16.36
N SER A 254 3.38 -1.76 16.47
CA SER A 254 2.40 -0.89 15.81
C SER A 254 2.52 0.56 16.29
N PHE A 255 2.72 0.78 17.59
CA PHE A 255 2.96 2.13 18.13
C PHE A 255 4.26 2.75 17.59
N GLU A 256 5.34 1.99 17.45
CA GLU A 256 6.59 2.52 16.87
C GLU A 256 6.41 2.91 15.40
N LEU A 257 5.72 2.07 14.62
CA LEU A 257 5.39 2.34 13.22
C LEU A 257 4.49 3.58 13.08
N LEU A 258 3.50 3.74 13.95
CA LEU A 258 2.65 4.92 14.01
C LEU A 258 3.45 6.19 14.27
N LYS A 259 4.40 6.14 15.22
CA LYS A 259 5.28 7.27 15.53
C LYS A 259 6.20 7.61 14.34
N GLU A 260 6.83 6.62 13.73
CA GLU A 260 7.68 6.83 12.54
C GLU A 260 6.88 7.41 11.36
N ASN A 261 5.67 6.90 11.12
CA ASN A 261 4.79 7.40 10.07
C ASN A 261 4.32 8.83 10.35
N ALA A 262 3.99 9.17 11.60
CA ALA A 262 3.64 10.53 11.98
C ALA A 262 4.81 11.51 11.75
N LEU A 263 6.04 11.11 12.08
CA LEU A 263 7.25 11.90 11.81
C LEU A 263 7.50 12.08 10.30
N LYS A 264 7.36 11.00 9.50
CA LYS A 264 7.46 11.06 8.03
C LYS A 264 6.40 11.99 7.44
N GLN A 265 5.15 11.88 7.90
CA GLN A 265 4.06 12.75 7.46
C GLN A 265 4.31 14.21 7.82
N PHE A 266 4.85 14.51 9.00
CA PHE A 266 5.20 15.88 9.38
C PHE A 266 6.25 16.47 8.42
N GLY A 267 7.33 15.73 8.14
CA GLY A 267 8.34 16.15 7.16
C GLY A 267 7.76 16.33 5.75
N ARG A 268 6.87 15.42 5.32
CA ARG A 268 6.17 15.51 4.04
C ARG A 268 5.27 16.75 3.96
N ARG A 269 4.54 17.08 5.03
CA ARG A 269 3.68 18.27 5.10
C ARG A 269 4.49 19.55 4.94
N ALA A 270 5.57 19.71 5.70
CA ALA A 270 6.45 20.88 5.58
C ALA A 270 7.05 21.01 4.17
N ARG A 271 7.49 19.89 3.57
CA ARG A 271 8.01 19.84 2.20
C ARG A 271 6.95 20.25 1.16
N ASN A 272 5.74 19.74 1.28
CA ASN A 272 4.63 20.04 0.36
C ASN A 272 4.12 21.48 0.53
N GLU A 273 4.11 22.01 1.75
CA GLU A 273 3.75 23.41 2.03
C GLU A 273 4.75 24.38 1.40
N PHE A 274 6.05 24.13 1.58
CA PHE A 274 7.10 24.88 0.88
C PHE A 274 6.88 24.87 -0.64
N PHE A 275 6.69 23.69 -1.23
CA PHE A 275 6.50 23.56 -2.67
C PHE A 275 5.22 24.24 -3.17
N SER A 276 4.13 24.16 -2.40
CA SER A 276 2.87 24.82 -2.74
C SER A 276 3.01 26.34 -2.76
N ASN A 277 3.64 26.92 -1.73
CA ASN A 277 3.95 28.34 -1.69
C ASN A 277 4.94 28.74 -2.80
N PHE A 278 5.85 27.84 -3.17
CA PHE A 278 6.85 28.08 -4.21
C PHE A 278 6.22 28.20 -5.60
N ILE A 279 5.40 27.24 -6.00
CA ILE A 279 4.72 27.25 -7.30
C ILE A 279 3.65 28.35 -7.38
N GLU A 280 3.05 28.74 -6.25
CA GLU A 280 2.09 29.85 -6.18
C GLU A 280 2.77 31.22 -6.16
N ARG A 281 4.11 31.26 -6.16
CA ARG A 281 4.93 32.48 -6.11
C ARG A 281 4.61 33.35 -4.90
N SER A 282 4.32 32.73 -3.76
CA SER A 282 3.89 33.38 -2.51
C SER A 282 5.06 33.92 -1.66
N PHE A 283 6.30 33.61 -2.01
CA PHE A 283 7.48 34.08 -1.29
C PHE A 283 7.86 35.51 -1.66
N SER A 284 8.43 36.25 -0.71
CA SER A 284 8.72 37.68 -0.88
C SER A 284 10.03 37.96 -1.61
N SER A 285 10.96 37.00 -1.66
CA SER A 285 12.27 37.17 -2.29
C SER A 285 12.92 35.84 -2.71
N ASP A 286 13.81 35.92 -3.70
CA ASP A 286 14.62 34.78 -4.16
C ASP A 286 15.52 34.20 -3.06
N ASP A 287 16.04 35.05 -2.17
CA ASP A 287 16.88 34.63 -1.04
C ASP A 287 16.09 33.78 -0.03
N GLU A 288 14.82 34.09 0.20
CA GLU A 288 13.94 33.28 1.04
C GLU A 288 13.76 31.88 0.43
N ILE A 289 13.44 31.82 -0.87
CA ILE A 289 13.28 30.55 -1.60
C ILE A 289 14.57 29.74 -1.53
N LYS A 290 15.71 30.38 -1.81
CA LYS A 290 17.03 29.74 -1.81
C LYS A 290 17.40 29.16 -0.45
N ASN A 291 17.07 29.84 0.65
CA ASN A 291 17.35 29.34 1.99
C ASN A 291 16.45 28.17 2.38
N ARG A 292 15.14 28.27 2.11
CA ARG A 292 14.18 27.17 2.39
C ARG A 292 14.44 25.94 1.52
N ALA A 293 14.81 26.14 0.25
CA ALA A 293 15.15 25.07 -0.69
C ALA A 293 16.30 24.17 -0.19
N LYS A 294 17.29 24.75 0.52
CA LYS A 294 18.41 24.00 1.11
C LYS A 294 17.94 22.96 2.14
N GLU A 295 16.89 23.26 2.92
CA GLU A 295 16.34 22.33 3.92
C GLU A 295 15.82 21.04 3.24
N PHE A 296 15.33 21.16 2.01
CA PHE A 296 14.81 20.05 1.20
C PHE A 296 15.82 19.50 0.18
N LYS A 297 17.10 19.88 0.32
CA LYS A 297 18.21 19.47 -0.56
C LYS A 297 18.03 19.88 -2.03
N LEU A 298 17.24 20.92 -2.31
CA LEU A 298 17.09 21.48 -3.64
C LEU A 298 18.22 22.47 -3.92
N ARG A 299 18.97 22.23 -4.99
CA ARG A 299 20.09 23.06 -5.44
C ARG A 299 19.61 24.21 -6.32
N TRP A 300 20.09 25.43 -6.06
CA TRP A 300 19.63 26.65 -6.74
C TRP A 300 19.99 26.69 -8.23
N ASP A 301 21.27 26.45 -8.54
CA ASP A 301 21.84 26.53 -9.90
C ASP A 301 21.75 25.20 -10.66
N GLN A 302 20.87 24.30 -10.23
CA GLN A 302 20.64 22.99 -10.85
C GLN A 302 19.50 23.10 -11.86
N LYS A 303 19.67 22.41 -13.00
CA LYS A 303 18.61 22.23 -13.99
C LYS A 303 17.62 21.19 -13.48
N TYR A 304 16.34 21.39 -13.72
CA TYR A 304 15.30 20.44 -13.30
C TYR A 304 14.34 20.10 -14.43
N MET A 305 13.73 18.93 -14.32
CA MET A 305 12.53 18.57 -15.10
C MET A 305 11.42 18.20 -14.12
N CYS A 306 10.21 18.67 -14.40
CA CYS A 306 9.02 18.44 -13.60
C CYS A 306 8.15 17.38 -14.26
N ILE A 307 7.66 16.42 -13.48
CA ILE A 307 6.74 15.38 -13.92
C ILE A 307 5.52 15.46 -13.02
N ALA A 308 4.34 15.69 -13.60
CA ALA A 308 3.06 15.70 -12.90
C ALA A 308 2.35 14.37 -13.14
N GLY A 309 2.12 13.59 -12.08
CA GLY A 309 1.44 12.30 -12.12
C GLY A 309 0.09 12.35 -11.41
N LYS A 310 -0.92 11.71 -12.00
CA LYS A 310 -2.27 11.65 -11.42
C LYS A 310 -2.89 10.27 -11.62
N LEU A 311 -3.52 9.76 -10.56
CA LEU A 311 -4.29 8.52 -10.64
C LEU A 311 -5.52 8.74 -11.51
N ASP A 312 -5.70 7.89 -12.51
CA ASP A 312 -6.85 7.96 -13.40
C ASP A 312 -8.14 7.57 -12.65
N ARG A 313 -9.24 8.25 -12.97
CA ARG A 313 -10.57 7.92 -12.43
C ARG A 313 -11.15 6.82 -13.30
N ASN A 314 -11.42 5.65 -12.71
CA ASN A 314 -12.00 4.51 -13.42
C ASN A 314 -13.53 4.46 -13.33
N ASP A 315 -14.18 5.25 -12.47
CA ASP A 315 -15.63 5.15 -12.26
C ASP A 315 -16.24 6.42 -11.64
N GLU A 316 -17.49 6.75 -11.99
CA GLU A 316 -18.26 7.85 -11.39
C GLU A 316 -18.80 7.49 -9.99
N SER A 317 -18.70 6.23 -9.59
CA SER A 317 -19.29 5.67 -8.36
C SER A 317 -18.41 5.77 -7.10
N ILE A 318 -17.13 6.14 -7.23
CA ILE A 318 -16.17 6.20 -6.11
C ILE A 318 -16.30 7.54 -5.39
N SER A 319 -16.44 7.50 -4.06
CA SER A 319 -16.50 8.72 -3.26
C SER A 319 -15.20 9.53 -3.36
N PHE A 320 -15.29 10.85 -3.14
CA PHE A 320 -14.12 11.72 -3.14
C PHE A 320 -13.03 11.25 -2.16
N THR A 321 -13.44 10.83 -0.96
CA THR A 321 -12.55 10.34 0.10
C THR A 321 -11.86 9.04 -0.28
N GLU A 322 -12.57 8.07 -0.87
CA GLU A 322 -11.97 6.82 -1.34
C GLU A 322 -10.94 7.06 -2.45
N ASN A 323 -11.23 7.97 -3.38
CA ASN A 323 -10.29 8.30 -4.44
C ASN A 323 -9.05 9.02 -3.92
N GLN A 324 -9.20 9.87 -2.89
CA GLN A 324 -8.08 10.51 -2.22
C GLN A 324 -7.19 9.47 -1.52
N LEU A 325 -7.79 8.55 -0.74
CA LEU A 325 -7.05 7.47 -0.08
C LEU A 325 -6.29 6.58 -1.08
N ALA A 326 -6.91 6.25 -2.21
CA ALA A 326 -6.26 5.49 -3.27
C ALA A 326 -5.07 6.26 -3.89
N SER A 327 -5.23 7.57 -4.10
CA SER A 327 -4.16 8.42 -4.64
C SER A 327 -2.99 8.52 -3.65
N ASP A 328 -3.28 8.72 -2.37
CA ASP A 328 -2.27 8.80 -1.31
C ASP A 328 -1.45 7.50 -1.23
N GLY A 329 -2.12 6.34 -1.30
CA GLY A 329 -1.46 5.03 -1.31
C GLY A 329 -0.58 4.81 -2.54
N VAL A 330 -1.00 5.27 -3.73
CA VAL A 330 -0.19 5.19 -4.95
C VAL A 330 1.02 6.12 -4.89
N PHE A 331 0.90 7.32 -4.33
CA PHE A 331 2.04 8.24 -4.18
C PHE A 331 2.99 7.85 -3.04
N GLU A 332 2.51 7.18 -2.00
CA GLU A 332 3.38 6.52 -1.01
C GLU A 332 4.15 5.36 -1.66
N PHE A 333 3.51 4.56 -2.51
CA PHE A 333 4.19 3.53 -3.30
C PHE A 333 5.24 4.12 -4.25
N LEU A 334 4.91 5.21 -4.96
CA LEU A 334 5.85 5.97 -5.80
C LEU A 334 7.09 6.41 -5.00
N GLU A 335 6.91 6.95 -3.80
CA GLU A 335 8.02 7.39 -2.94
C GLU A 335 9.00 6.25 -2.61
N GLY A 336 8.50 5.02 -2.45
CA GLY A 336 9.33 3.83 -2.26
C GLY A 336 10.12 3.42 -3.51
N GLU A 337 9.51 3.52 -4.68
CA GLU A 337 10.13 3.14 -5.97
C GLU A 337 11.11 4.20 -6.50
N LEU A 338 10.98 5.46 -6.06
CA LEU A 338 11.92 6.54 -6.42
C LEU A 338 13.36 6.29 -5.99
N SER A 339 13.61 5.35 -5.08
CA SER A 339 14.97 4.91 -4.72
C SER A 339 15.73 4.25 -5.87
N ALA A 340 15.01 3.65 -6.83
CA ALA A 340 15.55 3.06 -8.05
C ALA A 340 15.56 4.05 -9.24
N PHE A 341 15.13 5.31 -9.02
CA PHE A 341 15.06 6.30 -10.08
C PHE A 341 16.48 6.65 -10.57
N PRO A 342 16.71 6.76 -11.89
CA PRO A 342 18.04 6.96 -12.46
C PRO A 342 18.72 8.30 -12.10
N PHE A 343 17.94 9.27 -11.63
CA PHE A 343 18.37 10.63 -11.30
C PHE A 343 17.88 11.02 -9.90
N PRO A 344 18.54 11.95 -9.18
CA PRO A 344 18.06 12.41 -7.88
C PRO A 344 16.63 12.99 -7.97
N PRO A 345 15.63 12.35 -7.34
CA PRO A 345 14.25 12.80 -7.43
C PRO A 345 13.78 13.48 -6.13
N HIS A 346 12.89 14.45 -6.27
CA HIS A 346 12.18 15.09 -5.17
C HIS A 346 10.67 14.98 -5.42
N LEU A 347 9.97 14.27 -4.53
CA LEU A 347 8.52 14.07 -4.63
C LEU A 347 7.75 15.12 -3.83
N PHE A 348 6.77 15.77 -4.44
CA PHE A 348 5.82 16.65 -3.79
C PHE A 348 4.40 16.18 -4.08
N ILE A 349 3.44 16.53 -3.24
CA ILE A 349 2.02 16.23 -3.47
C ILE A 349 1.22 17.50 -3.32
N LYS A 350 0.43 17.83 -4.34
CA LYS A 350 -0.55 18.93 -4.33
C LYS A 350 -1.93 18.37 -4.67
N GLY A 351 -2.81 18.30 -3.67
CA GLY A 351 -4.15 17.71 -3.85
C GLY A 351 -4.07 16.23 -4.23
N ASN A 352 -4.44 15.90 -5.47
CA ASN A 352 -4.40 14.54 -6.03
C ASN A 352 -3.34 14.37 -7.13
N VAL A 353 -2.39 15.31 -7.23
CA VAL A 353 -1.29 15.28 -8.20
C VAL A 353 0.02 15.07 -7.44
N GLY A 354 0.76 14.03 -7.81
CA GLY A 354 2.13 13.79 -7.37
C GLY A 354 3.08 14.48 -8.34
N ILE A 355 3.97 15.32 -7.83
CA ILE A 355 4.97 16.05 -8.61
C ILE A 355 6.33 15.46 -8.34
N ILE A 356 7.00 14.95 -9.36
CA ILE A 356 8.39 14.50 -9.29
C ILE A 356 9.26 15.58 -9.93
N LEU A 357 10.12 16.18 -9.13
CA LEU A 357 11.15 17.09 -9.63
C LEU A 357 12.46 16.33 -9.71
N ILE A 358 13.03 16.20 -10.90
CA ILE A 358 14.27 15.45 -11.11
C ILE A 358 15.40 16.39 -11.48
N GLU A 359 16.59 16.14 -10.95
CA GLU A 359 17.79 16.88 -11.32
C GLU A 359 18.24 16.49 -12.72
N ALA A 360 18.17 17.44 -13.66
CA ALA A 360 18.49 17.22 -15.06
C ALA A 360 20.01 17.23 -15.32
N THR A 361 20.47 16.42 -16.28
CA THR A 361 21.85 16.39 -16.79
C THR A 361 21.88 16.93 -18.22
N ASP A 362 23.08 17.18 -18.77
CA ASP A 362 23.22 17.76 -20.11
C ASP A 362 22.86 16.80 -21.26
N SER A 363 22.62 15.51 -20.98
CA SER A 363 22.23 14.49 -21.97
C SER A 363 20.71 14.29 -22.03
N TRP A 364 20.01 15.15 -22.78
CA TRP A 364 18.53 15.12 -22.89
C TRP A 364 17.99 13.77 -23.37
N SER A 365 18.53 13.21 -24.45
CA SER A 365 17.97 12.03 -25.11
C SER A 365 18.02 10.78 -24.23
N GLU A 366 19.13 10.58 -23.51
CA GLU A 366 19.32 9.44 -22.61
C GLU A 366 18.48 9.58 -21.34
N MET A 367 18.38 10.80 -20.82
CA MET A 367 17.52 11.13 -19.68
C MET A 367 16.06 10.85 -20.00
N HIS A 368 15.57 11.35 -21.13
CA HIS A 368 14.18 11.20 -21.53
C HIS A 368 13.77 9.73 -21.68
N ALA A 369 14.61 8.91 -22.32
CA ALA A 369 14.35 7.47 -22.46
C ALA A 369 14.30 6.75 -21.09
N SER A 370 15.21 7.10 -20.19
CA SER A 370 15.30 6.49 -18.85
C SER A 370 14.12 6.89 -17.96
N VAL A 371 13.68 8.15 -18.04
CA VAL A 371 12.49 8.64 -17.33
C VAL A 371 11.22 7.94 -17.83
N ILE A 372 11.02 7.84 -19.14
CA ILE A 372 9.86 7.14 -19.70
C ILE A 372 9.85 5.68 -19.28
N SER A 373 10.99 4.98 -19.39
CA SER A 373 11.07 3.57 -19.01
C SER A 373 10.71 3.34 -17.54
N PHE A 374 11.16 4.21 -16.63
CA PHE A 374 10.77 4.15 -15.22
C PHE A 374 9.26 4.36 -15.04
N LEU A 375 8.68 5.38 -15.70
CA LEU A 375 7.25 5.69 -15.57
C LEU A 375 6.36 4.56 -16.13
N GLU A 376 6.75 3.92 -17.23
CA GLU A 376 6.06 2.75 -17.80
C GLU A 376 6.12 1.53 -16.86
N GLN A 377 7.29 1.28 -16.25
CA GLN A 377 7.45 0.26 -15.24
C GLN A 377 6.54 0.54 -14.03
N PHE A 378 6.51 1.80 -13.57
CA PHE A 378 5.66 2.21 -12.46
C PHE A 378 4.17 2.08 -12.81
N GLN A 379 3.73 2.44 -14.02
CA GLN A 379 2.35 2.20 -14.48
C GLN A 379 1.98 0.71 -14.41
N THR A 380 2.89 -0.17 -14.82
CA THR A 380 2.71 -1.62 -14.76
C THR A 380 2.53 -2.12 -13.32
N GLN A 381 3.36 -1.62 -12.39
CA GLN A 381 3.26 -1.95 -10.97
C GLN A 381 1.95 -1.43 -10.36
N VAL A 382 1.54 -0.20 -10.68
CA VAL A 382 0.28 0.40 -10.20
C VAL A 382 -0.93 -0.41 -10.68
N ARG A 383 -0.95 -0.81 -11.95
CA ARG A 383 -1.99 -1.68 -12.50
C ARG A 383 -2.06 -3.03 -11.80
N ALA A 384 -0.91 -3.65 -11.54
CA ALA A 384 -0.85 -4.95 -10.88
C ALA A 384 -1.37 -4.88 -9.43
N GLN A 385 -0.92 -3.87 -8.68
CA GLN A 385 -1.10 -3.75 -7.23
C GLN A 385 -2.38 -3.03 -6.82
N PHE A 386 -2.77 -1.97 -7.52
CA PHE A 386 -3.90 -1.11 -7.16
C PHE A 386 -5.13 -1.30 -8.07
N LYS A 387 -5.01 -2.06 -9.18
CA LYS A 387 -6.07 -2.23 -10.19
C LYS A 387 -6.58 -0.89 -10.74
N ARG A 388 -5.69 0.09 -10.82
CA ARG A 388 -5.93 1.45 -11.33
C ARG A 388 -4.82 1.80 -12.31
N THR A 389 -5.03 2.85 -13.10
CA THR A 389 -4.01 3.39 -14.00
C THR A 389 -3.60 4.78 -13.54
N VAL A 390 -2.40 5.19 -13.91
CA VAL A 390 -1.82 6.50 -13.58
C VAL A 390 -1.30 7.13 -14.86
N SER A 391 -1.52 8.43 -15.03
CA SER A 391 -1.06 9.19 -16.19
C SER A 391 -0.06 10.26 -15.77
N PHE A 392 0.84 10.62 -16.68
CA PHE A 392 1.94 11.55 -16.44
C PHE A 392 2.02 12.63 -17.52
N GLY A 393 2.28 13.86 -17.08
CA GLY A 393 2.73 14.98 -17.91
C GLY A 393 4.16 15.37 -17.56
N ILE A 394 5.00 15.63 -18.56
CA ILE A 394 6.43 15.94 -18.40
C ILE A 394 6.71 17.34 -18.95
N SER A 395 7.39 18.19 -18.19
CA SER A 395 7.81 19.54 -18.61
C SER A 395 9.03 19.53 -19.52
N ASN A 396 9.38 20.70 -20.06
CA ASN A 396 10.75 20.91 -20.53
C ASN A 396 11.74 21.00 -19.35
N ILE A 397 13.04 20.91 -19.66
CA ILE A 397 14.09 21.17 -18.66
C ILE A 397 14.17 22.68 -18.41
N CYS A 398 14.05 23.07 -17.15
CA CYS A 398 14.29 24.42 -16.71
C CYS A 398 15.76 24.61 -16.28
N GLN A 399 16.25 25.85 -16.34
CA GLN A 399 17.68 26.13 -16.16
C GLN A 399 18.07 26.23 -14.69
N LYS A 400 17.16 26.71 -13.84
CA LYS A 400 17.39 26.91 -12.41
C LYS A 400 16.17 26.51 -11.59
N LEU A 401 16.38 26.40 -10.27
CA LEU A 401 15.29 26.14 -9.34
C LEU A 401 14.15 27.16 -9.48
N ILE A 402 14.44 28.46 -9.62
CA ILE A 402 13.43 29.53 -9.69
C ILE A 402 12.42 29.38 -10.86
N ASP A 403 12.79 28.64 -11.90
CA ASP A 403 11.97 28.39 -13.08
C ASP A 403 11.00 27.19 -12.90
N VAL A 404 11.12 26.45 -11.80
CA VAL A 404 10.28 25.27 -11.51
C VAL A 404 8.77 25.55 -11.49
N PRO A 405 8.25 26.71 -11.05
CA PRO A 405 6.82 27.02 -11.18
C PRO A 405 6.32 26.97 -12.62
N ASP A 406 7.15 27.40 -13.58
CA ASP A 406 6.81 27.36 -15.00
C ASP A 406 6.87 25.92 -15.53
N ALA A 407 7.91 25.17 -15.17
CA ALA A 407 8.01 23.74 -15.47
C ALA A 407 6.83 22.93 -14.89
N PHE A 408 6.37 23.26 -13.69
CA PHE A 408 5.18 22.64 -13.09
C PHE A 408 3.91 22.93 -13.92
N THR A 409 3.79 24.14 -14.44
CA THR A 409 2.67 24.54 -15.29
C THR A 409 2.71 23.78 -16.62
N GLU A 410 3.89 23.67 -17.25
CA GLU A 410 4.10 22.85 -18.45
C GLU A 410 3.74 21.37 -18.24
N ALA A 411 4.22 20.76 -17.16
CA ALA A 411 3.90 19.36 -16.83
C ALA A 411 2.40 19.16 -16.58
N SER A 412 1.74 20.11 -15.91
CA SER A 412 0.31 20.07 -15.65
C SER A 412 -0.51 20.24 -16.92
N ASP A 413 -0.10 21.15 -17.82
CA ASP A 413 -0.72 21.35 -19.14
C ASP A 413 -0.59 20.09 -20.01
N ALA A 414 0.58 19.45 -20.01
CA ALA A 414 0.81 18.19 -20.73
C ALA A 414 -0.09 17.06 -20.19
N LEU A 415 -0.21 16.94 -18.87
CA LEU A 415 -1.11 15.97 -18.23
C LEU A 415 -2.58 16.25 -18.60
N GLN A 416 -3.01 17.50 -18.56
CA GLN A 416 -4.38 17.89 -18.92
C GLN A 416 -4.68 17.65 -20.40
N SER A 417 -3.75 18.01 -21.29
CA SER A 417 -3.86 17.78 -22.74
C SER A 417 -3.93 16.29 -23.07
N GLY A 418 -3.13 15.47 -22.38
CA GLY A 418 -3.17 14.02 -22.51
C GLY A 418 -4.52 13.43 -22.13
N HIS A 419 -5.14 13.88 -21.03
CA HIS A 419 -6.48 13.45 -20.63
C HIS A 419 -7.58 13.85 -21.62
N LEU A 420 -7.41 14.96 -22.34
CA LEU A 420 -8.34 15.37 -23.40
C LEU A 420 -8.19 14.52 -24.67
N SER A 421 -6.99 13.99 -24.92
CA SER A 421 -6.64 13.29 -26.17
C SER A 421 -6.62 11.76 -26.05
N ARG A 422 -6.44 11.22 -24.84
CA ARG A 422 -6.32 9.80 -24.50
C ARG A 422 -7.10 9.51 -23.23
N SER A 423 -7.82 8.38 -23.18
CA SER A 423 -8.78 8.13 -22.09
C SER A 423 -8.13 7.81 -20.73
N THR A 424 -6.97 7.14 -20.67
CA THR A 424 -6.21 6.83 -19.44
C THR A 424 -4.79 6.32 -19.76
N GLU A 425 -3.94 6.16 -18.74
CA GLU A 425 -2.62 5.52 -18.79
C GLU A 425 -1.68 6.03 -19.90
N PHE A 426 -1.40 7.33 -19.91
CA PHE A 426 -0.48 7.92 -20.87
C PHE A 426 0.70 8.62 -20.20
N ILE A 427 1.76 8.80 -20.97
CA ILE A 427 2.87 9.70 -20.66
C ILE A 427 2.92 10.74 -21.77
N GLN A 428 2.72 12.01 -21.43
CA GLN A 428 2.69 13.12 -22.37
C GLN A 428 3.82 14.10 -22.06
N VAL A 429 4.64 14.39 -23.07
CA VAL A 429 5.68 15.42 -22.97
C VAL A 429 5.08 16.74 -23.40
N TYR A 430 5.41 17.81 -22.68
CA TYR A 430 5.00 19.16 -23.02
C TYR A 430 5.68 19.58 -24.32
N HIS A 431 4.87 20.15 -25.21
CA HIS A 431 5.35 20.85 -26.39
C HIS A 431 4.77 22.26 -26.33
N ALA A 432 5.63 23.27 -26.50
CA ALA A 432 5.19 24.65 -26.55
C ALA A 432 4.16 24.80 -27.67
N LYS A 433 3.07 25.53 -27.39
CA LYS A 433 2.00 25.70 -28.36
C LYS A 433 2.53 26.42 -29.60
N ASP A 434 2.48 25.76 -30.75
CA ASP A 434 2.85 26.40 -32.01
C ASP A 434 1.82 27.46 -32.41
N VAL A 435 2.18 28.35 -33.34
CA VAL A 435 1.29 29.43 -33.82
C VAL A 435 -0.13 28.94 -34.14
N PRO A 436 -0.37 27.82 -34.84
CA PRO A 436 -1.74 27.33 -35.08
C PRO A 436 -2.51 26.96 -33.80
N GLU A 437 -1.82 26.46 -32.77
CA GLU A 437 -2.43 26.09 -31.48
C GLU A 437 -2.75 27.33 -30.64
N LEU A 438 -1.89 28.35 -30.68
CA LEU A 438 -2.18 29.65 -30.08
C LEU A 438 -3.39 30.31 -30.75
N LEU A 439 -3.48 30.25 -32.08
CA LEU A 439 -4.62 30.79 -32.83
C LEU A 439 -5.94 30.09 -32.46
N ARG A 440 -5.90 28.79 -32.12
CA ARG A 440 -7.09 28.03 -31.67
C ARG A 440 -7.61 28.46 -30.29
N LEU A 441 -6.81 29.15 -29.47
CA LEU A 441 -7.24 29.67 -28.17
C LEU A 441 -8.05 30.96 -28.29
N LEU A 442 -7.99 31.64 -29.44
CA LEU A 442 -8.71 32.89 -29.67
C LEU A 442 -10.17 32.62 -30.07
N PRO A 443 -11.14 33.46 -29.64
CA PRO A 443 -12.51 33.38 -30.11
C PRO A 443 -12.57 33.47 -31.65
N VAL A 444 -13.39 32.60 -32.27
CA VAL A 444 -13.54 32.54 -33.74
C VAL A 444 -13.93 33.90 -34.33
N GLU A 445 -14.71 34.69 -33.61
CA GLU A 445 -15.13 36.02 -34.03
C GLU A 445 -13.95 37.02 -34.13
N ASP A 446 -12.95 36.91 -33.26
CA ASP A 446 -11.77 37.76 -33.31
C ASP A 446 -10.82 37.33 -34.42
N LEU A 447 -10.72 36.02 -34.68
CA LEU A 447 -10.03 35.48 -35.86
C LEU A 447 -10.68 35.99 -37.16
N LYS A 448 -12.01 35.95 -37.26
CA LYS A 448 -12.77 36.48 -38.40
C LYS A 448 -12.56 37.98 -38.59
N LYS A 449 -12.60 38.79 -37.52
CA LYS A 449 -12.33 40.23 -37.59
C LYS A 449 -10.91 40.52 -38.09
N PHE A 450 -9.92 39.79 -37.58
CA PHE A 450 -8.53 39.94 -38.04
C PHE A 450 -8.37 39.53 -39.51
N TYR A 451 -8.93 38.38 -39.89
CA TYR A 451 -8.93 37.89 -41.27
C TYR A 451 -9.58 38.90 -42.23
N ASN A 452 -10.79 39.37 -41.90
CA ASN A 452 -11.51 40.35 -42.71
C ASN A 452 -10.75 41.68 -42.76
N SER A 453 -10.35 42.27 -41.64
CA SER A 453 -9.59 43.53 -41.67
C SER A 453 -8.24 43.45 -42.41
N THR A 454 -7.69 42.26 -42.62
CA THR A 454 -6.41 42.04 -43.31
C THR A 454 -6.56 41.63 -44.77
N LEU A 455 -7.57 40.81 -45.12
CA LEU A 455 -7.73 40.21 -46.46
C LEU A 455 -9.08 40.51 -47.12
N GLN A 456 -10.00 41.26 -46.51
CA GLN A 456 -11.35 41.51 -47.04
C GLN A 456 -11.36 42.11 -48.44
N SER A 457 -10.39 42.94 -48.80
CA SER A 457 -10.28 43.50 -50.16
C SER A 457 -9.80 42.50 -51.22
N LEU A 458 -9.30 41.33 -50.80
CA LEU A 458 -8.89 40.20 -51.65
C LEU A 458 -9.80 38.97 -51.49
N ALA A 459 -10.71 38.96 -50.51
CA ALA A 459 -11.43 37.76 -50.10
C ALA A 459 -12.72 37.50 -50.89
N GLU A 460 -13.33 38.48 -51.58
CA GLU A 460 -14.59 38.28 -52.31
C GLU A 460 -14.76 39.18 -53.55
N LYS A 461 -14.86 38.59 -54.76
CA LYS A 461 -16.04 38.64 -55.68
C LYS A 461 -15.79 38.13 -57.12
N GLN A 462 -14.57 37.81 -57.57
CA GLN A 462 -14.31 37.28 -58.93
C GLN A 462 -13.23 36.18 -59.00
N GLN A 463 -13.20 35.40 -60.10
CA GLN A 463 -12.19 34.35 -60.36
C GLN A 463 -10.76 34.92 -60.41
N GLU A 464 -10.63 36.20 -60.76
CA GLU A 464 -9.36 36.92 -60.77
C GLU A 464 -8.80 37.14 -59.35
N ASP A 465 -9.65 37.39 -58.36
CA ASP A 465 -9.25 37.65 -56.96
C ASP A 465 -8.70 36.39 -56.28
N GLN A 466 -9.25 35.21 -56.63
CA GLN A 466 -8.71 33.93 -56.18
C GLN A 466 -7.30 33.68 -56.71
N SER A 467 -7.03 34.07 -57.96
CA SER A 467 -5.70 33.99 -58.56
C SER A 467 -4.72 34.97 -57.91
N LEU A 468 -5.18 36.16 -57.52
CA LEU A 468 -4.38 37.13 -56.77
C LEU A 468 -4.03 36.62 -55.37
N LEU A 469 -5.01 36.10 -54.63
CA LEU A 469 -4.80 35.55 -53.29
C LEU A 469 -3.89 34.31 -53.32
N HIS A 470 -4.03 33.45 -54.34
CA HIS A 470 -3.11 32.32 -54.56
C HIS A 470 -1.68 32.81 -54.86
N THR A 471 -1.54 33.81 -55.73
CA THR A 471 -0.22 34.40 -56.07
C THR A 471 0.43 35.03 -54.84
N LEU A 472 -0.34 35.76 -54.01
CA LEU A 472 0.11 36.35 -52.76
C LEU A 472 0.54 35.29 -51.74
N SER A 473 -0.23 34.21 -51.58
CA SER A 473 0.12 33.10 -50.71
C SER A 473 1.45 32.45 -51.11
N VAL A 474 1.62 32.12 -52.40
CA VAL A 474 2.85 31.51 -52.91
C VAL A 474 4.04 32.47 -52.82
N TYR A 475 3.83 33.78 -53.02
CA TYR A 475 4.85 34.81 -52.83
C TYR A 475 5.35 34.86 -51.38
N LEU A 476 4.43 34.84 -50.41
CA LEU A 476 4.79 34.82 -48.99
C LEU A 476 5.51 33.51 -48.61
N GLU A 477 5.05 32.36 -49.11
CA GLU A 477 5.71 31.07 -48.88
C GLU A 477 7.13 30.99 -49.47
N THR A 478 7.38 31.67 -50.59
CA THR A 478 8.70 31.73 -51.24
C THR A 478 9.57 32.88 -50.71
N HIS A 479 9.38 33.28 -49.46
CA HIS A 479 10.14 34.36 -48.79
C HIS A 479 10.16 35.69 -49.57
N CYS A 480 9.04 36.02 -50.21
CA CYS A 480 8.89 37.25 -51.00
C CYS A 480 9.86 37.30 -52.23
N GLN A 481 10.28 36.15 -52.76
CA GLN A 481 11.16 36.07 -53.93
C GLN A 481 10.37 35.87 -55.23
N ILE A 482 10.26 36.95 -56.02
CA ILE A 482 9.47 36.98 -57.26
C ILE A 482 9.88 35.86 -58.25
N SER A 483 11.18 35.60 -58.40
CA SER A 483 11.69 34.56 -59.32
C SER A 483 11.25 33.15 -58.92
N GLU A 484 11.26 32.84 -57.62
CA GLU A 484 10.82 31.52 -57.11
C GLU A 484 9.29 31.40 -57.11
N THR A 485 8.58 32.50 -56.83
CA THR A 485 7.13 32.57 -56.98
C THR A 485 6.69 32.27 -58.42
N ALA A 486 7.36 32.87 -59.42
CA ALA A 486 7.05 32.68 -60.83
C ALA A 486 7.25 31.22 -61.28
N LYS A 487 8.35 30.60 -60.86
CA LYS A 487 8.60 29.16 -61.09
C LYS A 487 7.51 28.29 -60.47
N ARG A 488 7.17 28.54 -59.19
CA ARG A 488 6.21 27.71 -58.44
C ARG A 488 4.78 27.84 -58.95
N LEU A 489 4.43 29.00 -59.53
CA LEU A 489 3.13 29.24 -60.16
C LEU A 489 3.09 28.86 -61.66
N TYR A 490 4.21 28.45 -62.26
CA TYR A 490 4.35 28.21 -63.70
C TYR A 490 3.91 29.40 -64.57
N VAL A 491 4.26 30.63 -64.15
CA VAL A 491 3.96 31.87 -64.90
C VAL A 491 5.21 32.71 -65.11
N HIS A 492 5.13 33.69 -66.01
CA HIS A 492 6.24 34.62 -66.23
C HIS A 492 6.42 35.58 -65.03
N ARG A 493 7.67 35.98 -64.73
CA ARG A 493 8.01 36.92 -63.64
C ARG A 493 7.17 38.20 -63.67
N ASN A 494 6.95 38.76 -64.86
CA ASN A 494 6.17 39.99 -65.03
C ASN A 494 4.69 39.81 -64.62
N THR A 495 4.13 38.62 -64.81
CA THR A 495 2.77 38.30 -64.36
C THR A 495 2.69 38.27 -62.84
N VAL A 496 3.73 37.77 -62.16
CA VAL A 496 3.80 37.83 -60.68
C VAL A 496 3.90 39.27 -60.20
N ILE A 497 4.77 40.08 -60.81
CA ILE A 497 4.91 41.51 -60.47
C ILE A 497 3.57 42.23 -60.59
N TYR A 498 2.91 42.11 -61.75
CA TYR A 498 1.62 42.74 -62.00
C TYR A 498 0.55 42.31 -60.97
N ARG A 499 0.48 41.00 -60.65
CA ARG A 499 -0.47 40.50 -59.64
C ARG A 499 -0.16 41.00 -58.24
N LEU A 500 1.12 41.12 -57.87
CA LEU A 500 1.52 41.63 -56.56
C LEU A 500 1.28 43.15 -56.43
N GLU A 501 1.53 43.93 -57.48
CA GLU A 501 1.19 45.35 -57.54
C GLU A 501 -0.33 45.55 -57.36
N LYS A 502 -1.14 44.75 -58.05
CA LYS A 502 -2.61 44.75 -57.87
C LYS A 502 -3.02 44.35 -56.45
N CYS A 503 -2.30 43.41 -55.80
CA CYS A 503 -2.51 43.10 -54.39
C CYS A 503 -2.15 44.29 -53.47
N GLU A 504 -1.04 45.00 -53.73
CA GLU A 504 -0.66 46.20 -52.96
C GLU A 504 -1.70 47.31 -53.07
N GLU A 505 -2.25 47.54 -54.27
CA GLU A 505 -3.33 48.49 -54.53
C GLU A 505 -4.61 48.14 -53.75
N LEU A 506 -5.05 46.88 -53.82
CA LEU A 506 -6.27 46.43 -53.14
C LEU A 506 -6.13 46.41 -51.61
N LEU A 507 -4.94 46.09 -51.09
CA LEU A 507 -4.66 46.07 -49.65
C LEU A 507 -4.37 47.46 -49.08
N GLY A 508 -4.03 48.44 -49.93
CA GLY A 508 -3.58 49.76 -49.52
C GLY A 508 -2.29 49.75 -48.69
N LYS A 509 -1.49 48.69 -48.80
CA LYS A 509 -0.27 48.45 -48.02
C LYS A 509 0.82 47.85 -48.89
N SER A 510 2.08 48.20 -48.62
CA SER A 510 3.19 47.64 -49.37
C SER A 510 3.56 46.23 -48.88
N LEU A 511 3.73 45.31 -49.82
CA LEU A 511 4.24 43.96 -49.60
C LEU A 511 5.76 43.93 -49.36
N LYS A 512 6.43 45.08 -49.39
CA LYS A 512 7.83 45.25 -48.97
C LYS A 512 7.97 45.52 -47.47
N ASP A 513 6.88 45.91 -46.80
CA ASP A 513 6.86 46.16 -45.36
C ASP A 513 6.81 44.82 -44.58
N PRO A 514 7.78 44.53 -43.70
CA PRO A 514 7.82 43.28 -42.94
C PRO A 514 6.56 43.06 -42.09
N GLU A 515 6.02 44.12 -41.47
CA GLU A 515 4.83 44.04 -40.63
C GLU A 515 3.59 43.67 -41.46
N THR A 516 3.43 44.28 -42.64
CA THR A 516 2.38 43.94 -43.59
C THR A 516 2.46 42.48 -44.02
N THR A 517 3.65 42.00 -44.41
CA THR A 517 3.81 40.59 -44.82
C THR A 517 3.56 39.61 -43.68
N MET A 518 3.93 39.95 -42.44
CA MET A 518 3.65 39.14 -41.25
C MET A 518 2.15 39.03 -40.99
N ARG A 519 1.41 40.15 -41.03
CA ARG A 519 -0.05 40.15 -40.88
C ARG A 519 -0.74 39.31 -41.94
N LEU A 520 -0.32 39.41 -43.20
CA LEU A 520 -0.88 38.60 -44.30
C LEU A 520 -0.62 37.11 -44.10
N ARG A 521 0.59 36.72 -43.66
CA ARG A 521 0.91 35.32 -43.33
C ARG A 521 0.03 34.78 -42.20
N LEU A 522 -0.22 35.58 -41.17
CA LEU A 522 -1.12 35.20 -40.07
C LEU A 522 -2.57 35.07 -40.55
N ALA A 523 -3.07 36.02 -41.33
CA ALA A 523 -4.42 35.98 -41.86
C ALA A 523 -4.65 34.74 -42.75
N LEU A 524 -3.70 34.40 -43.63
CA LEU A 524 -3.78 33.17 -44.45
C LEU A 524 -3.74 31.88 -43.60
N ARG A 525 -3.04 31.88 -42.47
CA ARG A 525 -3.07 30.75 -41.51
C ARG A 525 -4.42 30.66 -40.78
N MET A 526 -4.98 31.80 -40.36
CA MET A 526 -6.29 31.88 -39.72
C MET A 526 -7.42 31.44 -40.66
N GLN A 527 -7.30 31.69 -41.97
CA GLN A 527 -8.27 31.23 -42.98
C GLN A 527 -8.56 29.74 -42.86
N ARG A 528 -7.53 28.91 -42.62
CA ARG A 528 -7.64 27.45 -42.47
C ARG A 528 -8.30 27.00 -41.17
N LEU A 529 -8.47 27.91 -40.21
CA LEU A 529 -9.10 27.66 -38.91
C LEU A 529 -10.55 28.20 -38.86
N ILE A 530 -10.87 29.17 -39.72
CA ILE A 530 -12.20 29.80 -39.82
C ILE A 530 -13.09 29.06 -40.85
N SER A 531 -12.47 28.37 -41.82
CA SER A 531 -13.11 27.64 -42.93
C SER A 531 -13.88 26.41 -42.51
#